data_AF-A0A6G2DXR9-F1
#
_entry.id   AF-A0A6G2DXR9-F1
#
_cell.length_a   1.000
_cell.length_b   1.000
_cell.length_c   1.000
_cell.angle_alpha   90.00
_cell.angle_beta   90.00
_cell.angle_gamma   90.00
#
_symmetry.space_group_name_H-M   'P 1'
#
loop_
_entity.id
_entity.type
_entity.pdbx_description
1 polymer ?
#
loop_
_entity_poly.entity_id
_entity_poly.type
_entity_poly.pdbx_seq_one_letter_code
_entity_poly.pdbx_strand_id
1 'polypeptide(L)'
;NKDYSTASKEEMEFLKSQLYHAHGINEKLFTCDYTEEQYRAYYSSVMKLYQRVFSEEINRKYFTKTARTQGNKLLVFFDMADMISFKDLVEGGFKSKYAGLMNSNEFRETYLGLPGYEGGEVFETNLNAVRIEPSESN
;
A
#
# COMPACT_ATOMS: atom_id res chain seq x y z
N ASN A 1 -48.79 -16.97 -26.08
CA ASN A 1 -47.37 -17.12 -25.76
C ASN A 1 -46.79 -15.77 -25.37
N LYS A 2 -46.55 -15.55 -24.08
CA LYS A 2 -45.69 -14.44 -23.67
C LYS A 2 -44.26 -14.95 -23.86
N ASP A 3 -43.56 -14.40 -24.85
CA ASP A 3 -42.13 -14.58 -24.97
C ASP A 3 -41.48 -13.94 -23.74
N TYR A 4 -40.99 -14.76 -22.83
CA TYR A 4 -40.10 -14.29 -21.78
C TYR A 4 -38.76 -14.08 -22.46
N SER A 5 -38.49 -12.87 -22.90
CA SER A 5 -37.15 -12.46 -23.33
C SER A 5 -36.22 -12.64 -22.12
N THR A 6 -35.46 -13.73 -22.13
CA THR A 6 -34.28 -13.87 -21.28
C THR A 6 -33.29 -12.80 -21.73
N ALA A 7 -32.73 -12.05 -20.78
CA ALA A 7 -31.75 -11.00 -21.06
C ALA A 7 -30.65 -11.55 -21.98
N SER A 8 -30.29 -10.77 -23.00
CA SER A 8 -29.22 -11.13 -23.91
C SER A 8 -27.88 -11.16 -23.16
N LYS A 9 -26.93 -11.96 -23.67
CA LYS A 9 -25.59 -12.08 -23.06
C LYS A 9 -24.90 -10.71 -22.93
N GLU A 10 -25.10 -9.84 -23.92
CA GLU A 10 -24.55 -8.48 -23.96
C GLU A 10 -25.15 -7.59 -22.87
N GLU A 11 -26.47 -7.65 -22.65
CA GLU A 11 -27.12 -6.92 -21.55
C GLU A 11 -26.63 -7.40 -20.18
N MET A 12 -26.41 -8.71 -20.03
CA MET A 12 -25.89 -9.29 -18.78
C MET A 12 -24.44 -8.88 -18.51
N GLU A 13 -23.58 -8.84 -19.53
CA GLU A 13 -22.21 -8.35 -19.42
C GLU A 13 -22.16 -6.85 -19.09
N PHE A 14 -23.04 -6.06 -19.71
CA PHE A 14 -23.19 -4.64 -19.39
C PHE A 14 -23.59 -4.43 -17.92
N LEU A 15 -24.63 -5.13 -17.44
CA LEU A 15 -25.07 -5.04 -16.04
C LEU A 15 -23.98 -5.49 -15.07
N LYS A 16 -23.22 -6.55 -15.41
CA LYS A 16 -22.06 -7.01 -14.62
C LYS A 16 -20.99 -5.92 -14.51
N SER A 17 -20.68 -5.23 -15.61
CA SER A 17 -19.72 -4.12 -15.60
C SER A 17 -20.20 -2.93 -14.73
N GLN A 18 -21.48 -2.56 -14.83
CA GLN A 18 -22.08 -1.50 -14.03
C GLN A 18 -22.02 -1.82 -12.53
N LEU A 19 -22.27 -3.08 -12.16
CA LEU A 19 -22.16 -3.54 -10.78
C LEU A 19 -20.74 -3.40 -10.24
N TYR A 20 -19.73 -3.80 -11.02
CA TYR A 20 -18.32 -3.64 -10.63
C TYR A 20 -17.94 -2.17 -10.48
N HIS A 21 -18.35 -1.32 -11.43
CA HIS A 21 -18.11 0.12 -11.36
C HIS A 21 -18.79 0.79 -10.15
N ALA A 22 -20.01 0.37 -9.79
CA ALA A 22 -20.71 0.90 -8.62
C ALA A 22 -19.94 0.64 -7.32
N HIS A 23 -19.22 -0.47 -7.23
CA HIS A 23 -18.38 -0.83 -6.08
C HIS A 23 -16.92 -0.38 -6.21
N GLY A 24 -16.55 0.27 -7.33
CA GLY A 24 -15.17 0.70 -7.59
C GLY A 24 -14.19 -0.47 -7.79
N ILE A 25 -14.68 -1.65 -8.16
CA ILE A 25 -13.87 -2.84 -8.44
C ILE A 25 -13.90 -3.17 -9.94
N ASN A 26 -13.03 -4.08 -10.37
CA ASN A 26 -13.08 -4.69 -11.68
C ASN A 26 -13.25 -6.22 -11.54
N GLU A 27 -13.50 -6.91 -12.65
CA GLU A 27 -13.67 -8.36 -12.64
C GLU A 27 -12.44 -9.08 -12.09
N LYS A 28 -11.24 -8.62 -12.44
CA LYS A 28 -9.96 -9.18 -11.96
C LYS A 28 -9.82 -9.13 -10.45
N LEU A 29 -10.19 -8.02 -9.82
CA LEU A 29 -10.22 -7.83 -8.37
C LEU A 29 -11.27 -8.74 -7.72
N PHE A 30 -12.40 -8.97 -8.39
CA PHE A 30 -13.44 -9.87 -7.91
C PHE A 30 -13.02 -11.34 -7.99
N THR A 31 -12.31 -11.75 -9.05
CA THR A 31 -11.82 -13.13 -9.25
C THR A 31 -10.44 -13.38 -8.63
N CYS A 32 -9.86 -12.39 -7.97
CA CYS A 32 -8.49 -12.43 -7.43
C CYS A 32 -7.38 -12.68 -8.47
N ASP A 33 -7.63 -12.37 -9.75
CA ASP A 33 -6.67 -12.51 -10.85
C ASP A 33 -6.08 -11.14 -11.23
N TYR A 34 -5.43 -10.50 -10.25
CA TYR A 34 -4.87 -9.16 -10.38
C TYR A 34 -3.36 -9.13 -10.12
N THR A 35 -2.68 -8.15 -10.71
CA THR A 35 -1.27 -7.88 -10.41
C THR A 35 -1.13 -7.05 -9.13
N GLU A 36 0.05 -7.08 -8.52
CA GLU A 36 0.37 -6.27 -7.32
C GLU A 36 0.12 -4.78 -7.56
N GLU A 37 0.51 -4.26 -8.74
CA GLU A 37 0.29 -2.88 -9.15
C GLU A 37 -1.19 -2.50 -9.19
N GLN A 38 -2.03 -3.38 -9.75
CA GLN A 38 -3.48 -3.18 -9.84
C GLN A 38 -4.11 -3.16 -8.45
N TYR A 39 -3.66 -4.06 -7.56
CA TYR A 39 -4.14 -4.09 -6.18
C TYR A 39 -3.69 -2.87 -5.39
N ARG A 40 -2.46 -2.40 -5.57
CA ARG A 40 -1.93 -1.17 -4.95
C ARG A 40 -2.73 0.06 -5.38
N ALA A 41 -3.08 0.14 -6.66
CA ALA A 41 -3.92 1.22 -7.20
C ALA A 41 -5.33 1.17 -6.61
N TYR A 42 -5.95 -0.01 -6.55
CA TYR A 42 -7.25 -0.22 -5.91
C TYR A 42 -7.22 0.15 -4.42
N TYR A 43 -6.19 -0.29 -3.71
CA TYR A 43 -6.02 -0.03 -2.29
C TYR A 43 -5.98 1.48 -2.01
N SER A 44 -5.16 2.20 -2.78
CA SER A 44 -4.94 3.64 -2.58
C SER A 44 -6.16 4.50 -2.93
N SER A 45 -6.95 4.07 -3.92
CA SER A 45 -8.11 4.82 -4.42
C SER A 45 -9.40 4.52 -3.68
N VAL A 46 -9.66 3.25 -3.33
CA VAL A 46 -10.94 2.80 -2.79
C VAL A 46 -10.80 2.34 -1.33
N MET A 47 -9.96 1.35 -1.04
CA MET A 47 -9.89 0.77 0.31
C MET A 47 -9.42 1.75 1.37
N LYS A 48 -8.47 2.64 1.05
CA LYS A 48 -7.98 3.66 1.98
C LYS A 48 -9.07 4.62 2.45
N LEU A 49 -10.04 4.93 1.58
CA LEU A 49 -11.19 5.76 1.95
C LEU A 49 -12.07 5.02 2.97
N TYR A 50 -12.41 3.76 2.70
CA TYR A 50 -13.17 2.93 3.65
C TYR A 50 -12.45 2.75 4.97
N GLN A 51 -11.15 2.44 4.95
CA GLN A 51 -10.32 2.30 6.15
C GLN A 51 -10.37 3.56 7.01
N ARG A 52 -10.26 4.75 6.40
CA ARG A 52 -10.34 6.02 7.11
C ARG A 52 -11.71 6.21 7.76
N VAL A 53 -12.78 6.02 7.01
CA VAL A 53 -14.15 6.18 7.51
C VAL A 53 -14.42 5.21 8.66
N PHE A 54 -14.03 3.94 8.52
CA PHE A 54 -14.17 2.95 9.58
C PHE A 54 -13.34 3.31 10.82
N SER A 55 -12.10 3.75 10.63
CA SER A 55 -11.25 4.20 11.73
C SER A 55 -11.91 5.36 12.49
N GLU A 56 -12.39 6.39 11.78
CA GLU A 56 -13.06 7.54 12.39
C GLU A 56 -14.36 7.13 13.12
N GLU A 57 -15.18 6.25 12.53
CA GLU A 57 -16.42 5.77 13.13
C GLU A 57 -16.20 4.87 14.36
N ILE A 58 -15.21 3.97 14.31
CA ILE A 58 -14.82 3.15 15.46
C ILE A 58 -14.33 4.06 16.58
N ASN A 59 -13.47 5.03 16.27
CA ASN A 59 -13.00 6.00 17.25
C ASN A 59 -14.15 6.78 17.90
N ARG A 60 -15.17 7.15 17.13
CA ARG A 60 -16.34 7.89 17.63
C ARG A 60 -17.23 7.04 18.53
N LYS A 61 -17.45 5.76 18.20
CA LYS A 61 -18.40 4.87 18.87
C LYS A 61 -17.81 4.09 20.04
N TYR A 62 -16.57 3.65 19.91
CA TYR A 62 -15.91 2.81 20.92
C TYR A 62 -15.43 3.63 22.11
N PHE A 63 -14.85 4.80 21.88
CA PHE A 63 -14.33 5.64 22.96
C PHE A 63 -15.41 6.55 23.55
N THR A 64 -15.49 6.57 24.88
CA THR A 64 -16.29 7.55 25.61
C THR A 64 -15.81 8.98 25.30
N LYS A 65 -16.68 9.97 25.52
CA LYS A 65 -16.33 11.38 25.28
C LYS A 65 -15.06 11.79 26.04
N THR A 66 -14.94 11.36 27.30
CA THR A 66 -13.77 11.63 28.15
C THR A 66 -12.49 10.99 27.60
N ALA A 67 -12.54 9.74 27.16
CA ALA A 67 -11.38 9.05 26.60
C ALA A 67 -10.86 9.72 25.32
N ARG A 68 -11.76 10.25 24.48
CA ARG A 68 -11.38 11.01 23.28
C ARG A 68 -10.72 12.35 23.61
N THR A 69 -11.22 13.07 24.61
CA THR A 69 -10.60 14.33 25.07
C THR A 69 -9.20 14.10 25.65
N GLN A 70 -8.96 12.94 26.24
CA GLN A 70 -7.64 12.52 26.73
C GLN A 70 -6.69 12.03 25.61
N GLY A 71 -7.13 12.04 24.35
CA GLY A 71 -6.30 11.69 23.19
C GLY A 71 -6.27 10.20 22.84
N ASN A 72 -7.09 9.37 23.49
CA ASN A 72 -7.16 7.94 23.14
C ASN A 72 -7.81 7.78 21.76
N LYS A 73 -7.07 7.14 20.85
CA LYS A 73 -7.53 6.83 19.50
C LYS A 73 -6.99 5.48 19.05
N LEU A 74 -7.81 4.73 18.32
CA LEU A 74 -7.42 3.58 17.54
C LEU A 74 -6.82 4.08 16.23
N LEU A 75 -5.58 3.67 15.94
CA LEU A 75 -4.96 3.89 14.64
C LEU A 75 -5.07 2.60 13.85
N VAL A 76 -5.78 2.65 12.73
CA VAL A 76 -5.81 1.57 11.75
C VAL A 76 -4.90 2.00 10.61
N PHE A 77 -3.79 1.29 10.45
CA PHE A 77 -2.90 1.43 9.33
C PHE A 77 -2.83 0.10 8.60
N PHE A 78 -2.50 0.18 7.32
CA PHE A 78 -2.22 -0.97 6.50
C PHE A 78 -0.77 -0.85 6.10
N ASP A 79 0.00 -1.89 6.37
CA ASP A 79 1.40 -1.90 5.98
C ASP A 79 1.49 -2.26 4.50
N MET A 80 1.91 -1.29 3.68
CA MET A 80 2.15 -1.57 2.27
C MET A 80 3.37 -2.46 2.05
N ALA A 81 4.29 -2.57 3.02
CA ALA A 81 5.45 -3.45 2.94
C ALA A 81 5.03 -4.93 2.82
N ASP A 82 3.94 -5.32 3.48
CA ASP A 82 3.37 -6.67 3.37
C ASP A 82 2.91 -7.01 1.95
N MET A 83 2.62 -5.99 1.13
CA MET A 83 2.23 -6.16 -0.27
C MET A 83 3.40 -6.11 -1.25
N ILE A 84 4.59 -5.64 -0.84
CA ILE A 84 5.73 -5.48 -1.73
C ILE A 84 6.31 -6.87 -2.06
N SER A 85 6.51 -7.16 -3.34
CA SER A 85 7.22 -8.37 -3.72
C SER A 85 8.61 -8.43 -3.08
N PHE A 86 9.06 -9.61 -2.66
CA PHE A 86 10.40 -9.77 -2.09
C PHE A 86 11.50 -9.20 -3.01
N LYS A 87 11.28 -9.27 -4.33
CA LYS A 87 12.18 -8.70 -5.34
C LYS A 87 12.27 -7.18 -5.22
N ASP A 88 11.15 -6.48 -5.17
CA ASP A 88 11.12 -5.02 -5.11
C ASP A 88 11.65 -4.50 -3.77
N LEU A 89 11.40 -5.25 -2.68
CA LEU A 89 11.96 -4.97 -1.36
C LEU A 89 13.49 -5.07 -1.36
N VAL A 90 14.05 -6.11 -2.01
CA VAL A 90 15.49 -6.31 -2.14
C VAL A 90 16.11 -5.24 -3.04
N GLU A 91 15.53 -4.94 -4.20
CA GLU A 91 16.01 -3.88 -5.08
C GLU A 91 15.95 -2.50 -4.42
N GLY A 92 14.86 -2.18 -3.73
CA GLY A 92 14.68 -0.95 -2.97
C GLY A 92 15.67 -0.86 -1.81
N GLY A 93 15.86 -1.95 -1.07
CA GLY A 93 16.83 -2.06 0.02
C GLY A 93 18.26 -1.79 -0.43
N PHE A 94 18.69 -2.42 -1.54
CA PHE A 94 20.01 -2.16 -2.10
C PHE A 94 20.18 -0.72 -2.58
N LYS A 95 19.19 -0.15 -3.28
CA LYS A 95 19.23 1.26 -3.70
C LYS A 95 19.31 2.21 -2.50
N SER A 96 18.52 1.96 -1.45
CA SER A 96 18.55 2.73 -0.21
C SER A 96 19.89 2.62 0.52
N LYS A 97 20.50 1.42 0.53
CA LYS A 97 21.84 1.21 1.06
C LYS A 97 22.87 2.06 0.31
N TYR A 98 22.90 1.97 -1.03
CA TYR A 98 23.84 2.75 -1.86
C TYR A 98 23.64 4.26 -1.79
N ALA A 99 22.42 4.71 -1.47
CA ALA A 99 22.12 6.12 -1.22
C ALA A 99 22.50 6.59 0.21
N GLY A 100 22.98 5.69 1.07
CA GLY A 100 23.30 5.99 2.47
C GLY A 100 22.09 6.22 3.36
N LEU A 101 20.88 5.79 2.95
CA LEU A 101 19.65 5.96 3.73
C LEU A 101 19.50 4.94 4.87
N MET A 102 20.16 3.79 4.76
CA MET A 102 20.01 2.66 5.68
C MET A 102 21.28 1.83 5.74
N ASN A 103 21.61 1.32 6.94
CA ASN A 103 22.74 0.42 7.14
C ASN A 103 22.35 -1.07 6.88
N SER A 104 23.34 -1.95 6.77
CA SER A 104 23.10 -3.36 6.45
C SER A 104 22.32 -4.11 7.53
N ASN A 105 22.46 -3.71 8.80
CA ASN A 105 21.75 -4.33 9.92
C ASN A 105 20.30 -3.86 10.00
N GLU A 106 20.02 -2.58 9.82
CA GLU A 106 18.68 -1.99 9.73
C GLU A 106 17.86 -2.66 8.63
N PHE A 107 18.49 -2.95 7.48
CA PHE A 107 17.82 -3.68 6.40
C PHE A 107 17.48 -5.12 6.81
N ARG A 108 18.43 -5.84 7.42
CA ARG A 108 18.25 -7.23 7.86
C ARG A 108 17.20 -7.35 8.94
N GLU A 109 17.22 -6.45 9.93
CA GLU A 109 16.32 -6.50 11.08
C GLU A 109 14.91 -6.04 10.71
N THR A 110 14.79 -4.92 9.97
CA THR A 110 13.48 -4.31 9.69
C THR A 110 12.73 -5.01 8.56
N TYR A 111 13.43 -5.43 7.51
CA TYR A 111 12.78 -5.92 6.29
C TYR A 111 12.95 -7.42 6.05
N LEU A 112 14.01 -8.04 6.56
CA LEU A 112 14.28 -9.47 6.37
C LEU A 112 14.03 -10.32 7.63
N GLY A 113 13.82 -9.69 8.80
CA GLY A 113 13.65 -10.38 10.08
C GLY A 113 14.87 -11.21 10.50
N LEU A 114 16.05 -10.89 9.97
CA LEU A 114 17.30 -11.59 10.25
C LEU A 114 18.10 -10.81 11.31
N PRO A 115 18.85 -11.50 12.18
CA PRO A 115 19.73 -10.80 13.13
C PRO A 115 20.81 -10.02 12.37
N GLY A 116 21.15 -8.85 12.93
CA GLY A 116 22.33 -8.09 12.55
C GLY A 116 23.62 -8.89 12.78
N TYR A 117 24.69 -8.49 12.08
CA TYR A 117 26.01 -9.06 12.25
C TYR A 117 27.02 -7.98 12.65
N GLU A 118 28.10 -8.41 13.29
CA GLU A 118 29.15 -7.52 13.77
C GLU A 118 29.84 -6.83 12.58
N GLY A 119 29.85 -5.49 12.58
CA GLY A 119 30.34 -4.66 11.47
C GLY A 119 29.29 -4.30 10.40
N GLY A 120 28.02 -4.67 10.58
CA GLY A 120 26.92 -4.30 9.67
C GLY A 120 26.31 -2.91 9.89
N GLU A 121 26.68 -2.22 10.97
CA GLU A 121 26.24 -0.84 11.29
C GLU A 121 27.05 0.22 10.54
N VAL A 122 27.28 0.00 9.24
CA VAL A 122 28.04 0.93 8.39
C VAL A 122 27.14 1.40 7.25
N PHE A 123 27.06 2.71 7.07
CA PHE A 123 26.40 3.32 5.92
C PHE A 123 27.34 3.23 4.71
N GLU A 124 27.04 2.29 3.81
CA GLU A 124 27.83 2.09 2.59
C GLU A 124 27.26 2.89 1.43
N THR A 125 27.86 4.04 1.11
CA THR A 125 27.51 4.81 -0.09
C THR A 125 28.26 4.30 -1.32
N ASN A 126 27.70 4.52 -2.52
CA ASN A 126 28.46 4.36 -3.75
C ASN A 126 29.53 5.46 -3.90
N LEU A 127 30.62 5.15 -4.63
CA LEU A 127 31.73 6.09 -4.87
C LEU A 127 31.32 7.30 -5.74
N ASN A 128 30.21 7.17 -6.48
CA ASN A 128 29.75 8.15 -7.46
C ASN A 128 28.71 9.14 -6.89
N ALA A 129 28.31 9.01 -5.62
CA ALA A 129 27.41 9.95 -4.97
C ALA A 129 28.17 11.25 -4.67
N VAL A 130 28.20 12.15 -5.65
CA VAL A 130 28.73 13.51 -5.48
C VAL A 130 27.60 14.42 -5.04
N ARG A 131 27.84 15.21 -3.99
CA ARG A 131 26.95 16.29 -3.59
C ARG A 131 26.90 17.34 -4.70
N ILE A 132 25.75 17.53 -5.32
CA ILE A 132 25.53 18.67 -6.21
C ILE A 132 25.27 19.88 -5.30
N GLU A 133 26.25 20.77 -5.20
CA GLU A 133 26.02 22.07 -4.60
C GLU A 133 25.09 22.88 -5.53
N PRO A 134 24.16 23.69 -5.00
CA PRO A 134 23.35 24.56 -5.85
C PRO A 134 24.32 25.45 -6.62
N SER A 135 24.36 25.30 -7.95
CA SER A 135 25.11 26.24 -8.78
C SER A 135 24.52 27.62 -8.52
N GLU A 136 25.28 28.52 -7.90
CA GLU A 136 24.93 29.93 -7.87
C GLU A 136 24.76 30.36 -9.33
N SER A 137 23.51 30.60 -9.73
CA SER A 137 23.17 31.21 -10.99
C SER A 137 23.72 32.64 -10.98
N ASN A 138 24.88 32.83 -11.59
CA ASN A 138 25.33 34.15 -12.05
C ASN A 138 24.54 34.56 -13.29
#